data_AF-A0A2H9RP41-F1
#
_entry.id   AF-A0A2H9RP41-F1
#
_cell.length_a   1.000
_cell.length_b   1.000
_cell.length_c   1.000
_cell.angle_alpha   90.00
_cell.angle_beta   90.00
_cell.angle_gamma   90.00
#
_symmetry.space_group_name_H-M   'P 1'
#
loop_
_entity.id
_entity.type
_entity.pdbx_description
1 polymer ?
#
loop_
_entity_poly.entity_id
_entity_poly.type
_entity_poly.pdbx_seq_one_letter_code
_entity_poly.pdbx_strand_id
1 'polypeptide(L)' 'MSLKDQIDSVLADFEHVSSMEFIEILNSIKPDFKNNLTVEYLEGKIQKINDISDEKEKLIQCKALIPYLDWYLQGL' A
#
# COMPACT_ATOMS: atom_id res chain seq x y z
N MET A 1 4.89 -15.30 -7.35
CA MET A 1 5.14 -13.97 -7.96
C MET A 1 6.11 -13.22 -7.08
N SER A 2 7.00 -12.41 -7.65
CA SER A 2 7.86 -11.53 -6.85
C SER A 2 7.02 -10.40 -6.23
N LEU A 3 7.56 -9.70 -5.24
CA LEU A 3 6.93 -8.50 -4.67
C LEU A 3 6.71 -7.44 -5.76
N LYS A 4 7.67 -7.30 -6.68
CA LYS A 4 7.56 -6.40 -7.83
C LYS A 4 6.38 -6.75 -8.75
N ASP A 5 6.18 -8.03 -9.07
CA ASP A 5 5.04 -8.46 -9.91
C ASP A 5 3.70 -8.20 -9.23
N GLN A 6 3.64 -8.35 -7.90
CA GLN A 6 2.44 -8.05 -7.12
C GLN A 6 2.11 -6.55 -7.16
N ILE A 7 3.14 -5.71 -6.97
CA ILE A 7 2.98 -4.26 -7.07
C ILE A 7 2.53 -3.84 -8.46
N ASP A 8 3.17 -4.37 -9.51
CA ASP A 8 2.82 -4.07 -10.91
C ASP A 8 1.36 -4.45 -11.22
N SER A 9 0.91 -5.62 -10.75
CA SER A 9 -0.48 -6.05 -10.87
C SER A 9 -1.46 -5.11 -10.16
N VAL A 10 -1.11 -4.65 -8.96
CA VAL A 10 -1.94 -3.70 -8.20
C VAL A 10 -2.01 -2.33 -8.88
N LEU A 11 -0.90 -1.87 -9.45
CA LEU A 11 -0.85 -0.59 -10.18
C LEU A 11 -1.61 -0.68 -11.51
N ALA A 12 -1.60 -1.84 -12.16
CA ALA A 12 -2.30 -2.06 -13.42
C ALA A 12 -3.83 -2.15 -13.23
N ASP A 13 -4.30 -2.74 -12.13
CA ASP A 13 -5.73 -3.06 -11.96
C ASP A 13 -6.21 -2.94 -10.50
N PHE A 14 -6.00 -1.76 -9.90
CA PHE A 14 -6.39 -1.49 -8.51
C PHE A 14 -7.88 -1.74 -8.21
N GLU A 15 -8.77 -1.64 -9.20
CA GLU A 15 -10.22 -1.83 -8.99
C GLU A 15 -10.61 -3.26 -8.60
N HIS A 16 -9.75 -4.24 -8.88
CA HIS A 16 -9.96 -5.64 -8.52
C HIS A 16 -9.11 -6.09 -7.31
N VAL A 17 -8.31 -5.17 -6.75
CA VAL A 17 -7.46 -5.43 -5.58
C VAL A 17 -8.27 -5.25 -4.31
N SER A 18 -8.14 -6.20 -3.38
CA SER A 18 -8.74 -6.05 -2.05
C SER A 18 -7.92 -5.11 -1.16
N SER A 19 -8.57 -4.42 -0.22
CA SER A 19 -7.84 -3.57 0.74
C SER A 19 -6.79 -4.35 1.53
N MET A 20 -7.09 -5.61 1.86
CA MET A 20 -6.19 -6.53 2.56
C MET A 20 -4.92 -6.79 1.74
N GLU A 21 -5.06 -7.19 0.48
CA GLU A 21 -3.92 -7.47 -0.41
C GLU A 21 -3.03 -6.23 -0.57
N PHE A 22 -3.64 -5.06 -0.78
CA PHE A 22 -2.90 -3.81 -0.86
C PHE A 22 -2.10 -3.52 0.42
N ILE A 23 -2.70 -3.72 1.59
CA ILE A 23 -2.05 -3.48 2.90
C ILE A 23 -0.91 -4.46 3.13
N GLU A 24 -1.02 -5.72 2.70
CA GLU A 24 0.07 -6.69 2.80
C GLU A 24 1.28 -6.29 1.96
N ILE A 25 1.05 -5.82 0.73
CA ILE A 25 2.10 -5.29 -0.15
C ILE A 25 2.72 -4.04 0.47
N LEU A 26 1.90 -3.12 0.97
CA LEU A 26 2.37 -1.89 1.60
C LEU A 26 3.24 -2.17 2.84
N ASN A 27 2.85 -3.15 3.68
CA ASN A 27 3.66 -3.58 4.83
C ASN A 27 4.98 -4.23 4.40
N SER A 28 4.99 -4.92 3.26
CA SER A 28 6.19 -5.58 2.72
C SER A 28 7.21 -4.56 2.21
N ILE A 29 6.78 -3.45 1.61
CA ILE A 29 7.68 -2.38 1.12
C ILE A 29 8.03 -1.35 2.20
N LYS A 30 7.23 -1.24 3.26
CA LYS A 30 7.44 -0.32 4.38
C LYS A 30 8.89 -0.29 4.93
N PRO A 31 9.55 -1.44 5.23
CA PRO A 31 10.90 -1.43 5.79
C PRO A 31 12.00 -0.91 4.84
N ASP A 32 11.73 -0.85 3.53
CA ASP A 32 12.69 -0.30 2.55
C ASP A 32 12.72 1.24 2.54
N PHE A 33 11.72 1.90 3.12
CA PHE A 33 11.74 3.35 3.29
C PHE A 33 12.76 3.75 4.35
N LYS A 34 13.86 4.37 3.93
CA LYS A 34 14.94 4.86 4.81
C LYS A 34 14.52 5.98 5.78
N ASN A 35 13.35 6.58 5.56
CA ASN A 35 12.86 7.69 6.38
C ASN A 35 11.86 7.19 7.41
N ASN A 36 12.24 7.24 8.69
CA ASN A 36 11.37 6.86 9.80
C ASN A 36 10.04 7.63 9.81
N LEU A 37 10.02 8.90 9.41
CA LEU A 37 8.77 9.68 9.33
C LEU A 37 7.81 9.11 8.30
N THR A 38 8.33 8.58 7.18
CA THR A 38 7.52 7.92 6.15
C THR A 38 6.99 6.58 6.65
N VAL A 39 7.83 5.81 7.33
CA VAL A 39 7.41 4.54 7.95
C VAL A 39 6.29 4.77 8.96
N GLU A 40 6.49 5.67 9.93
CA GLU A 40 5.49 6.00 10.95
C GLU A 40 4.18 6.53 10.33
N TYR A 41 4.29 7.37 9.30
CA TYR A 41 3.12 7.85 8.56
C TYR A 41 2.33 6.70 7.92
N LEU A 42 3.02 5.78 7.23
CA LEU A 42 2.39 4.62 6.61
C LEU A 42 1.76 3.69 7.65
N GLU A 43 2.40 3.47 8.80
CA GLU A 43 1.82 2.70 9.89
C GLU A 43 0.54 3.33 10.43
N GLY A 44 0.55 4.63 10.69
CA GLY A 44 -0.63 5.35 11.14
C GLY A 44 -1.76 5.33 10.12
N LYS A 45 -1.44 5.34 8.82
CA LYS A 45 -2.43 5.19 7.74
C LYS A 45 -2.99 3.77 7.67
N ILE A 46 -2.13 2.75 7.69
CA ILE A 46 -2.56 1.34 7.68
C ILE A 46 -3.47 1.05 8.88
N GLN A 47 -3.12 1.52 10.07
CA GLN A 47 -3.95 1.34 11.26
C GLN A 47 -5.34 1.99 11.09
N LYS A 48 -5.41 3.21 10.55
CA LYS A 48 -6.69 3.87 10.25
C LYS A 48 -7.51 3.10 9.23
N ILE A 49 -6.88 2.54 8.20
CA ILE A 49 -7.58 1.75 7.19
C ILE A 49 -8.15 0.46 7.80
N ASN A 50 -7.39 -0.19 8.69
CA ASN A 50 -7.86 -1.40 9.37
C ASN A 50 -9.04 -1.14 10.34
N ASP A 51 -9.15 0.08 10.87
CA ASP A 51 -10.25 0.49 11.76
C ASP A 51 -11.56 0.77 11.01
N ILE A 52 -11.47 1.08 9.70
CA ILE A 52 -12.63 1.30 8.84
C ILE A 52 -13.38 -0.02 8.65
N SER A 53 -14.70 -0.02 8.80
CA SER A 53 -15.52 -1.22 8.58
C SER A 53 -16.02 -1.36 7.14
N ASP A 54 -16.11 -0.24 6.40
CA ASP A 54 -16.58 -0.22 5.02
C ASP A 54 -15.45 -0.47 4.01
N GLU A 55 -15.57 -1.53 3.20
CA GLU A 55 -14.53 -1.91 2.25
C GLU A 55 -14.31 -0.84 1.16
N LYS A 56 -15.36 -0.14 0.73
CA LYS A 56 -15.21 0.90 -0.30
C LYS A 56 -14.40 2.07 0.24
N GLU A 57 -14.63 2.47 1.48
CA GLU A 57 -13.88 3.51 2.16
C GLU A 57 -12.43 3.08 2.40
N LYS A 58 -12.18 1.81 2.75
CA LYS A 58 -10.81 1.26 2.79
C LYS A 58 -10.11 1.40 1.45
N LEU A 59 -10.76 0.98 0.36
CA LEU A 59 -10.19 1.07 -0.98
C LEU A 59 -9.88 2.52 -1.39
N ILE A 60 -10.72 3.49 -1.01
CA ILE A 60 -10.43 4.92 -1.23
C ILE A 60 -9.15 5.33 -0.51
N GLN A 61 -8.96 4.92 0.74
CA GLN A 61 -7.77 5.23 1.50
C GLN A 61 -6.52 4.49 0.95
N CYS A 62 -6.65 3.22 0.57
CA CYS A 62 -5.59 2.45 -0.09
C CYS A 62 -5.17 3.12 -1.41
N LYS A 63 -6.12 3.61 -2.21
CA LYS A 63 -5.85 4.31 -3.47
C LYS A 63 -4.98 5.57 -3.25
N ALA A 64 -5.19 6.27 -2.15
CA ALA A 64 -4.36 7.43 -1.78
C ALA A 64 -2.91 7.06 -1.41
N LEU A 65 -2.62 5.77 -1.17
CA LEU A 65 -1.30 5.25 -0.84
C LEU A 65 -0.58 4.59 -2.04
N ILE A 66 -1.22 4.52 -3.21
CA ILE A 66 -0.60 4.05 -4.46
C ILE A 66 0.76 4.72 -4.76
N PRO A 67 0.95 6.04 -4.56
CA PRO A 67 2.23 6.69 -4.83
C PRO A 67 3.42 6.10 -4.08
N TYR A 68 3.21 5.44 -2.95
CA TYR A 68 4.28 4.77 -2.20
C TYR A 68 4.74 3.48 -2.88
N LEU A 69 3.82 2.77 -3.53
CA LEU A 69 4.16 1.60 -4.35
C LEU A 69 4.99 2.03 -5.57
N ASP A 70 4.58 3.10 -6.25
CA ASP A 70 5.30 3.67 -7.40
C ASP A 70 6.72 4.13 -6.98
N TRP A 71 6.82 4.85 -5.86
CA TRP A 71 8.10 5.31 -5.33
C TRP A 71 9.04 4.14 -4.98
N TYR A 72 8.52 3.08 -4.38
CA TYR A 72 9.30 1.88 -4.12
C TYR A 72 9.83 1.25 -5.42
N LEU A 73 9.01 1.16 -6.47
CA LEU A 73 9.45 0.66 -7.77
C LEU A 73 10.49 1.56 -8.46
N GLN A 74 10.40 2.88 -8.29
CA GLN A 74 11.38 3.82 -8.83
C GLN A 74 12.73 3.78 -8.10
N GLY A 75 12.76 3.28 -6.85
CA GLY A 75 13.97 3.16 -6.03
C GLY A 75 14.72 1.83 -6.18
N LEU A 76 14.13 0.86 -6.88
CA LEU A 76 14.69 -0.45 -7.24
C LEU A 76 15.60 -0.36 -8.48
#